data_AF-A0A9J7APP0-F1
#
_entry.id   AF-A0A9J7APP0-F1
#
_cell.length_a   1.000
_cell.length_b   1.000
_cell.length_c   1.000
_cell.angle_alpha   90.00
_cell.angle_beta   90.00
_cell.angle_gamma   90.00
#
_symmetry.space_group_name_H-M   'P 1'
#
loop_
_entity.id
_entity.type
_entity.pdbx_description
1 polymer ?
#
loop_
_entity_poly.entity_id
_entity_poly.type
_entity_poly.pdbx_seq_one_letter_code
_entity_poly.pdbx_strand_id
1 'polypeptide(L)' 'MAQCETQIAEALESAKIPQSDVKSVTVSAERAGGDSPRVDGYTAWITRQSCSGNFVVNLSTSCRVKNTYATGDCKGE' A
#
# COMPACT_ATOMS: atom_id res chain seq x y z
N MET A 1 2.92 4.70 14.83
CA MET A 1 3.89 4.09 13.90
C MET A 1 3.09 3.22 12.95
N ALA A 2 3.04 3.54 11.65
CA ALA A 2 2.32 2.72 10.69
C ALA A 2 3.02 1.37 10.52
N GLN A 3 2.28 0.27 10.41
CA GLN A 3 2.90 -1.03 10.14
C GLN A 3 3.53 -1.03 8.74
N CYS A 4 4.73 -1.60 8.62
CA CYS A 4 5.46 -1.74 7.35
C CYS A 4 5.85 -0.43 6.66
N GLU A 5 6.02 0.66 7.40
CA GLU A 5 6.32 2.00 6.87
C GLU A 5 7.56 2.04 5.95
N THR A 6 8.65 1.37 6.36
CA THR A 6 9.89 1.28 5.56
C THR A 6 9.63 0.63 4.20
N GLN A 7 8.93 -0.50 4.17
CA GLN A 7 8.70 -1.23 2.92
C GLN A 7 7.69 -0.50 2.02
N ILE A 8 6.76 0.25 2.60
CA ILE A 8 5.88 1.15 1.84
C ILE A 8 6.70 2.27 1.20
N ALA A 9 7.65 2.88 1.94
CA ALA A 9 8.52 3.92 1.39
C ALA A 9 9.42 3.39 0.27
N GLU A 10 10.02 2.21 0.44
CA GLU A 10 10.82 1.54 -0.60
C GLU A 10 9.99 1.23 -1.86
N ALA A 11 8.73 0.82 -1.70
CA ALA A 11 7.82 0.58 -2.81
C ALA A 11 7.48 1.87 -3.57
N LEU A 12 7.29 3.00 -2.86
CA LEU A 12 7.06 4.30 -3.47
C LEU A 12 8.29 4.79 -4.25
N GLU A 13 9.49 4.65 -3.68
CA GLU A 13 10.74 4.98 -4.37
C GLU A 13 10.93 4.13 -5.63
N SER A 14 10.67 2.82 -5.53
CA SER A 14 10.73 1.90 -6.68
C SER A 14 9.73 2.26 -7.78
N ALA A 15 8.55 2.75 -7.41
CA ALA A 15 7.53 3.25 -8.33
C ALA A 15 7.79 4.68 -8.83
N LYS A 16 8.91 5.31 -8.41
CA LYS A 16 9.26 6.70 -8.71
C LYS A 16 8.18 7.69 -8.29
N ILE A 17 7.44 7.37 -7.23
CA ILE A 17 6.43 8.25 -6.62
C ILE A 17 7.13 9.06 -5.55
N PRO A 18 7.31 10.38 -5.73
CA PRO A 18 7.96 11.19 -4.71
C PRO A 18 7.06 11.28 -3.46
N GLN A 19 7.67 11.29 -2.28
CA GLN A 19 6.94 11.45 -1.01
C GLN A 19 6.10 12.73 -0.98
N SER A 20 6.53 13.78 -1.68
CA SER A 20 5.78 15.03 -1.82
C SER A 20 4.45 14.89 -2.59
N ASP A 21 4.31 13.86 -3.43
CA ASP A 21 3.09 13.53 -4.15
C ASP A 21 2.15 12.64 -3.33
N VAL A 22 2.58 12.16 -2.17
CA VAL A 22 1.72 11.38 -1.26
C VAL A 22 0.80 12.34 -0.51
N LYS A 23 -0.51 12.14 -0.67
CA LYS A 23 -1.54 12.88 0.06
C LYS A 23 -1.84 12.23 1.41
N SER A 24 -1.95 10.91 1.42
CA SER A 24 -2.26 10.12 2.63
C SER A 24 -1.89 8.66 2.43
N VAL A 25 -1.51 8.00 3.52
CA VAL A 25 -1.26 6.55 3.55
C VAL A 25 -2.21 5.91 4.56
N THR A 26 -2.99 4.93 4.11
CA THR A 26 -3.88 4.13 4.98
C THR A 26 -3.44 2.68 4.94
N VAL A 27 -3.05 2.12 6.08
CA VAL A 27 -2.66 0.70 6.17
C VAL A 27 -3.81 -0.08 6.81
N SER A 28 -4.29 -1.11 6.12
CA SER A 28 -5.34 -2.02 6.59
C SER A 28 -4.79 -3.42 6.74
N ALA A 29 -5.09 -4.09 7.85
CA ALA A 29 -4.75 -5.50 8.02
C ALA A 29 -5.70 -6.37 7.19
N GLU A 30 -5.14 -7.21 6.33
CA GLU A 30 -5.88 -8.26 5.64
C GLU A 30 -6.14 -9.38 6.66
N ARG A 31 -7.40 -9.80 6.81
CA ARG A 31 -7.79 -10.88 7.72
C ARG A 31 -8.46 -11.99 6.91
N ALA A 32 -7.96 -13.22 6.98
CA ALA A 32 -8.72 -14.36 6.45
C ALA A 32 -9.97 -14.61 7.29
N GLY A 33 -11.08 -14.89 6.61
CA GLY A 33 -12.32 -15.32 7.24
C GLY A 33 -12.20 -16.73 7.79
N GLY A 34 -12.51 -16.91 9.07
CA GLY A 34 -12.54 -18.18 9.80
C GLY A 34 -12.84 -17.95 11.28
N ASP A 35 -13.01 -19.03 12.04
CA ASP A 35 -13.37 -19.03 13.47
C ASP A 35 -12.33 -18.30 14.38
N SER A 36 -11.20 -17.89 13.82
CA SER A 36 -10.17 -17.11 14.51
C SER A 36 -9.66 -15.99 13.59
N PRO A 37 -9.78 -14.71 13.96
CA PRO A 37 -9.26 -13.61 13.16
C PRO A 37 -7.73 -13.66 13.16
N ARG A 38 -7.15 -14.21 12.09
CA ARG A 38 -5.71 -14.12 11.82
C ARG A 38 -5.47 -13.00 10.83
N VAL A 39 -4.37 -12.28 11.02
CA VAL A 39 -3.88 -11.31 10.04
C VAL A 39 -3.06 -12.10 9.02
N ASP A 40 -3.43 -12.01 7.74
CA ASP A 40 -2.79 -12.70 6.62
C ASP A 40 -1.86 -11.77 5.82
N GLY A 41 -1.96 -10.47 6.09
CA GLY A 41 -1.17 -9.46 5.42
C GLY A 41 -1.60 -8.05 5.78
N TYR A 42 -1.03 -7.11 5.05
CA TYR A 42 -1.38 -5.70 5.16
C TYR A 42 -1.52 -5.13 3.77
N THR A 43 -2.54 -4.30 3.57
CA THR A 43 -2.69 -3.50 2.36
C THR A 43 -2.48 -2.05 2.72
N ALA A 44 -1.47 -1.43 2.11
CA ALA A 44 -1.28 0.01 2.16
C ALA A 44 -1.94 0.66 0.95
N TRP A 45 -2.84 1.61 1.22
CA TRP A 45 -3.50 2.46 0.24
C TRP A 45 -2.86 3.84 0.29
N ILE A 46 -2.15 4.20 -0.78
CA ILE A 46 -1.45 5.46 -0.90
C ILE A 46 -2.21 6.35 -1.88
N THR A 47 -2.89 7.36 -1.33
CA THR A 47 -3.54 8.39 -2.13
C THR A 47 -2.50 9.37 -2.62
N ARG A 48 -2.52 9.66 -3.92
CA ARG A 48 -1.60 10.61 -4.55
C ARG A 48 -2.26 11.97 -4.76
N GLN A 49 -1.47 13.03 -4.85
CA GLN A 49 -1.95 14.38 -5.15
C GLN A 49 -2.14 14.58 -6.66
N SER A 50 -1.26 13.99 -7.47
CA SER A 50 -1.21 14.14 -8.93
C SER A 50 -2.25 13.37 -9.72
N CYS A 51 -2.93 12.38 -9.13
CA CYS A 51 -3.91 11.55 -9.83
C CYS A 51 -5.09 11.15 -8.92
N SER A 52 -6.23 10.85 -9.55
CA SER A 52 -7.41 10.36 -8.86
C SER A 52 -7.34 8.83 -8.73
N GLY A 53 -7.02 8.35 -7.53
CA GLY A 53 -6.89 6.93 -7.23
C GLY A 53 -5.88 6.64 -6.13
N ASN A 54 -5.51 5.37 -6.00
CA ASN A 54 -4.54 4.91 -5.03
C ASN A 54 -3.44 4.09 -5.70
N PHE A 55 -2.21 4.29 -5.24
CA PHE A 55 -1.16 3.29 -5.37
C PHE A 55 -1.30 2.32 -4.19
N VAL A 56 -1.46 1.03 -4.48
CA VAL A 56 -1.75 0.01 -3.48
C VAL A 56 -0.56 -0.93 -3.38
N VAL A 57 -0.14 -1.19 -2.14
CA VAL A 57 0.96 -2.10 -1.82
C VAL A 57 0.42 -3.20 -0.92
N ASN A 58 0.37 -4.42 -1.45
CA ASN A 58 0.03 -5.60 -0.67
C ASN A 58 1.29 -6.17 -0.03
N LEU A 59 1.22 -6.42 1.26
CA LEU A 59 2.33 -6.85 2.12
C LEU A 59 1.95 -8.14 2.84
N SER A 60 2.94 -8.97 3.12
CA SER A 60 2.80 -10.07 4.07
C SER A 60 2.79 -9.57 5.51
N THR A 61 2.46 -10.47 6.45
CA THR A 61 2.58 -10.22 7.89
C THR A 61 4.01 -9.84 8.32
N SER A 62 5.02 -10.27 7.56
CA SER A 62 6.43 -9.90 7.72
C SER A 62 6.83 -8.60 7.01
N CYS A 63 5.86 -7.80 6.55
CA CYS A 63 6.08 -6.59 5.76
C CYS A 63 6.79 -6.79 4.40
N ARG A 64 6.99 -8.02 3.94
CA ARG A 64 7.47 -8.27 2.57
C ARG A 64 6.41 -7.86 1.55
N VAL A 65 6.78 -7.03 0.58
CA VAL A 65 5.91 -6.65 -0.55
C VAL A 65 5.56 -7.89 -1.36
N LYS A 66 4.26 -8.19 -1.46
CA LYS A 66 3.69 -9.26 -2.28
C LYS A 66 3.41 -8.77 -3.69
N ASN A 67 2.76 -7.61 -3.81
CA ASN A 67 2.42 -7.01 -5.09
C ASN A 67 2.16 -5.51 -4.93
N THR A 68 2.28 -4.77 -6.03
CA THR A 68 1.88 -3.35 -6.11
C THR A 68 1.00 -3.12 -7.33
N TYR A 69 0.02 -2.25 -7.22
CA TYR A 69 -0.82 -1.86 -8.34
C TYR A 69 -1.40 -0.47 -8.14
N ALA A 70 -1.67 0.23 -9.23
CA ALA A 70 -2.37 1.50 -9.20
C ALA A 70 -3.87 1.29 -9.48
N THR A 71 -4.69 2.20 -8.97
CA THR A 71 -6.14 2.23 -9.17
C THR A 71 -6.58 3.59 -9.70
N GLY A 72 -7.76 3.65 -10.32
CA GLY A 72 -8.26 4.88 -10.95
C GLY A 72 -7.34 5.37 -12.07
N ASP A 73 -7.24 6.69 -12.18
CA ASP A 73 -6.43 7.40 -13.18
C ASP A 73 -4.93 7.35 -12.86
N CYS A 74 -4.54 6.81 -11.70
CA CYS A 74 -3.13 6.60 -11.34
C CYS A 74 -2.46 5.44 -12.07
N LYS A 75 -3.21 4.65 -12.87
CA LYS A 75 -2.67 3.48 -13.60
C LYS A 75 -1.65 3.84 -14.69
N GLY A 76 -1.64 5.09 -15.15
CA GLY A 76 -0.92 5.47 -16.36
C GLY A 76 -1.58 4.82 -17.59
N GLU A 77 -1.61 5.58 -18.67
CA GLU A 77 -2.03 5.11 -20.00
C GLU A 77 -0.98 4.16 -20.60
#